data_AF-A0A968D2F7-F1
#
_entry.id   AF-A0A968D2F7-F1
#
_cell.length_a   1.000
_cell.length_b   1.000
_cell.length_c   1.000
_cell.angle_alpha   90.00
_cell.angle_beta   90.00
_cell.angle_gamma   90.00
#
_symmetry.space_group_name_H-M   'P 1'
#
loop_
_entity.id
_entity.type
_entity.pdbx_description
1 polymer ?
#
loop_
_entity_poly.entity_id
_entity_poly.type
_entity_poly.pdbx_seq_one_letter_code
_entity_poly.pdbx_strand_id
1 'polypeptide(L)' 'MEQLTITLSEEIAKQLRDASEKIGVKPEELLLVSLQEKLAKLDSDFTDAMQYVLKKNAELYKRLS' A
#
# COMPACT_ATOMS: atom_id res chain seq x y z
N MET A 1 -18.73 7.51 4.70
CA MET A 1 -18.44 6.15 4.20
C MET A 1 -18.52 6.21 2.69
N GLU A 2 -17.46 5.81 2.01
CA GLU A 2 -17.44 5.71 0.56
C GLU A 2 -17.49 4.23 0.18
N GLN A 3 -18.21 3.92 -0.90
CA GLN A 3 -18.35 2.57 -1.40
C GLN A 3 -17.74 2.50 -2.80
N LEU A 4 -16.85 1.54 -3.00
CA LEU A 4 -16.21 1.27 -4.28
C LEU A 4 -16.67 -0.10 -4.79
N THR A 5 -17.21 -0.14 -6.00
CA THR A 5 -17.54 -1.38 -6.69
C THR A 5 -16.46 -1.68 -7.71
N ILE A 6 -15.83 -2.86 -7.61
CA ILE A 6 -14.77 -3.29 -8.50
C ILE A 6 -15.25 -4.54 -9.25
N THR A 7 -15.18 -4.50 -10.58
CA THR A 7 -15.44 -5.68 -11.41
C THR A 7 -14.17 -6.50 -11.50
N LEU A 8 -14.24 -7.76 -11.05
CA LEU A 8 -13.15 -8.72 -11.13
C LEU A 8 -13.45 -9.74 -12.24
N SER A 9 -12.42 -10.29 -12.87
CA SER A 9 -12.59 -11.50 -13.68
C SER A 9 -12.98 -12.68 -12.79
N GLU A 10 -13.66 -13.68 -13.35
CA GLU A 10 -14.07 -14.87 -12.58
C GLU A 10 -12.88 -15.59 -11.94
N GLU A 11 -11.74 -15.65 -12.63
CA GLU A 11 -10.53 -16.27 -12.12
C GLU A 11 -10.01 -15.56 -10.87
N ILE A 12 -9.89 -14.22 -10.92
CA ILE A 12 -9.40 -13.42 -9.79
C ILE A 12 -10.40 -13.47 -8.63
N ALA A 13 -11.70 -13.41 -8.92
CA ALA A 13 -12.73 -13.53 -7.91
C ALA A 13 -12.68 -14.89 -7.20
N LYS A 14 -12.40 -15.97 -7.95
CA LYS A 14 -12.20 -17.31 -7.37
C LYS A 14 -10.96 -17.36 -6.49
N GLN A 15 -9.81 -16.89 -6.98
CA GLN A 15 -8.57 -16.87 -6.21
C GLN A 15 -8.71 -16.08 -4.90
N LEU A 16 -9.41 -14.94 -4.93
CA LEU A 16 -9.69 -14.15 -3.75
C LEU A 16 -10.54 -14.90 -2.73
N ARG A 17 -11.62 -15.57 -3.18
CA ARG A 17 -12.46 -16.40 -2.32
C ARG A 17 -11.64 -17.51 -1.67
N ASP A 18 -10.92 -18.28 -2.48
CA ASP A 18 -10.09 -19.40 -2.00
C ASP A 18 -9.02 -18.91 -0.99
N ALA A 19 -8.43 -17.73 -1.20
CA ALA A 19 -7.47 -17.14 -0.28
C ALA A 19 -8.12 -16.70 1.03
N SER A 20 -9.29 -16.05 0.96
CA SER A 20 -10.03 -15.58 2.13
C SER A 20 -10.56 -16.73 2.99
N GLU A 21 -11.02 -17.82 2.37
CA GLU A 21 -11.49 -19.02 3.06
C GLU A 21 -10.37 -19.71 3.85
N LYS A 22 -9.16 -19.78 3.29
CA LYS A 22 -8.00 -20.39 3.96
C LYS A 22 -7.64 -19.73 5.29
N ILE A 23 -7.89 -18.42 5.40
CA ILE A 23 -7.59 -17.63 6.59
C ILE A 23 -8.84 -17.27 7.40
N GLY A 24 -10.03 -17.74 6.98
CA GLY A 24 -11.29 -17.57 7.71
C GLY A 24 -11.84 -16.15 7.73
N VAL A 25 -11.54 -15.32 6.73
CA VAL A 25 -12.01 -13.92 6.64
C VAL A 25 -12.88 -13.73 5.39
N LYS A 26 -13.60 -12.61 5.31
CA LYS A 26 -14.35 -12.28 4.10
C LYS A 26 -13.43 -11.78 2.97
N PRO A 27 -13.76 -12.06 1.69
CA PRO A 27 -13.02 -11.52 0.54
C PRO A 27 -12.81 -10.00 0.60
N GLU A 28 -13.82 -9.26 1.06
CA GLU A 28 -13.81 -7.81 1.19
C GLU A 28 -12.86 -7.34 2.30
N GLU A 29 -12.79 -8.07 3.41
CA GLU A 29 -11.89 -7.76 4.53
C GLU A 29 -10.43 -7.99 4.12
N LEU A 30 -10.16 -9.09 3.42
CA LEU A 30 -8.83 -9.39 2.87
C LEU A 30 -8.37 -8.30 1.88
N LEU A 31 -9.25 -7.88 0.98
CA LEU A 31 -8.98 -6.78 0.05
C LEU A 31 -8.72 -5.46 0.78
N LEU A 32 -9.53 -5.14 1.80
CA LEU A 32 -9.40 -3.91 2.55
C LEU A 32 -8.06 -3.83 3.29
N VAL A 33 -7.66 -4.90 3.99
CA VAL A 33 -6.36 -4.96 4.67
C VAL A 33 -5.22 -4.83 3.67
N SER A 34 -5.29 -5.57 2.57
CA SER A 34 -4.25 -5.51 1.51
C SER A 34 -4.14 -4.10 0.91
N LEU A 35 -5.27 -3.40 0.74
CA LEU A 35 -5.29 -2.02 0.24
C LEU A 35 -4.71 -1.05 1.27
N GLN A 36 -5.07 -1.19 2.55
CA GLN A 36 -4.53 -0.36 3.63
C GLN A 36 -3.02 -0.51 3.77
N GLU A 37 -2.50 -1.74 3.75
CA GLU A 37 -1.06 -2.00 3.79
C GLU A 37 -0.35 -1.37 2.59
N LYS A 38 -0.94 -1.48 1.39
CA LYS A 38 -0.35 -0.92 0.19
C LYS A 38 -0.34 0.61 0.19
N LEU A 39 -1.41 1.23 0.69
CA LEU A 39 -1.48 2.69 0.87
C LEU A 39 -0.47 3.17 1.92
N ALA A 40 -0.40 2.50 3.07
CA ALA A 40 0.58 2.81 4.11
C ALA A 40 2.03 2.71 3.61
N LYS A 41 2.31 1.72 2.77
CA LYS A 41 3.62 1.57 2.13
C LYS A 41 3.93 2.71 1.15
N LEU A 42 2.95 3.15 0.36
CA LEU A 42 3.13 4.29 -0.55
C LEU A 42 3.47 5.56 0.23
N ASP A 43 2.81 5.78 1.37
CA ASP A 43 3.09 6.92 2.25
C ASP A 43 4.48 6.83 2.90
N SER A 44 4.89 5.63 3.34
CA SER A 44 6.23 5.42 3.91
C SER A 44 7.33 5.60 2.86
N ASP A 45 7.18 4.98 1.69
CA ASP A 45 8.16 5.05 0.59
C ASP A 45 8.34 6.52 0.14
N PHE A 46 7.25 7.30 0.11
CA PHE A 46 7.30 8.73 -0.16
C PHE A 46 8.03 9.52 0.95
N THR A 47 7.72 9.22 2.21
CA THR A 47 8.36 9.86 3.37
C THR A 47 9.86 9.58 3.40
N ASP A 48 10.27 8.35 3.13
CA ASP A 48 11.67 7.93 3.12
C ASP A 48 12.45 8.60 1.98
N ALA A 49 11.85 8.68 0.79
CA ALA A 49 12.44 9.41 -0.33
C ALA A 49 12.61 10.91 -0.02
N MET A 50 11.61 11.53 0.61
CA MET A 50 11.69 12.92 1.05
C MET A 50 12.79 13.14 2.09
N GLN A 51 12.88 12.29 3.12
CA GLN A 51 13.93 12.37 4.13
C GLN A 51 15.32 12.19 3.52
N TYR A 52 15.46 11.27 2.56
CA TYR A 52 16.71 11.07 1.84
C TYR A 52 17.14 12.33 1.09
N VAL A 53 16.22 12.99 0.37
CA VAL A 53 16.49 14.26 -0.34
C VAL A 53 16.87 15.38 0.63
N LEU A 54 16.12 15.54 1.74
CA LEU A 54 16.42 16.56 2.75
C LEU A 54 17.79 16.34 3.40
N LYS A 55 18.13 15.10 3.74
CA LYS A 55 19.44 14.74 4.29
C LYS A 55 20.55 15.06 3.30
N LYS A 56 20.40 14.69 2.02
CA LYS A 56 21.40 14.98 0.99
C LYS A 56 21.59 16.47 0.75
N ASN A 57 20.50 17.25 0.78
CA ASN A 57 20.58 18.71 0.68
C ASN A 57 21.28 19.32 1.89
N ALA A 58 20.98 18.86 3.12
CA ALA A 58 21.67 19.32 4.32
C ALA A 58 23.18 18.99 4.29
N GLU A 59 23.55 17.80 3.78
CA GLU A 59 24.95 17.40 3.55
C GLU A 59 25.63 18.29 2.49
N LEU A 60 24.93 18.65 1.41
CA LEU A 60 25.42 19.56 0.37
C LEU A 60 25.66 20.98 0.92
N TYR A 61 24.69 21.55 1.65
CA TYR A 61 24.83 22.87 2.24
C TYR A 61 25.98 22.94 3.24
N LYS A 62 26.20 21.89 4.05
CA LYS A 62 27.35 21.80 4.96
C LYS A 62 28.71 21.75 4.26
N ARG A 63 28.78 21.29 3.01
CA ARG A 63 30.02 21.21 2.22
C ARG A 63 30.33 22.48 1.44
N LEU A 64 29.33 23.34 1.28
CA LEU A 64 29.42 24.60 0.54
C LEU A 64 29.63 25.81 1.48
N SER A 65 29.80 25.57 2.78
CA SER A 65 30.24 26.53 3.80
C SER A 65 31.67 26.23 4.24
#